data_AF-A0A8S1AXI7-F1
#
_entry.id   AF-A0A8S1AXI7-F1
#
_cell.length_a   1.000
_cell.length_b   1.000
_cell.length_c   1.000
_cell.angle_alpha   90.00
_cell.angle_beta   90.00
_cell.angle_gamma   90.00
#
_symmetry.space_group_name_H-M   'P 1'
#
loop_
_entity.id
_entity.type
_entity.pdbx_description
1 polymer ?
#
loop_
_entity_poly.entity_id
_entity_poly.type
_entity_poly.pdbx_seq_one_letter_code
_entity_poly.pdbx_strand_id
1 'polypeptide(L)'
;MGLLSMKWLVLCSLALARLVRQPTVPVQVSGGLVRGTIRPDGAFMEYYGIPYATVVNRFQSPIPDPKWEGIFDAYEENIRCTQRFTSTTILGREDCLTVNVYTPREAPGHLLPVMVFIHGGGFRDELLKFRVPRKKGDIILSENIFVPCVEKEIPGVDRFLSNLPYNVMKNGSYQKVPLIYGFNDAEGYMFTGKENSTTLSNMNFYSALPRDIVFPTEEEKIATAKKLEVIYMGGQKITNETLLKFSKYEGDSSITYPTIATIDLLLKTSDNPLFAYKFCYDGMLNYAKILYGFKKFKGATHADELFYLFSTAIPMRYYVEQKFIDKFTELWANFAHYGDPTPSKSMLPKWEPADPLDPQLLVIDKELSKAPVWDDEHIKFWNETYFKYRRKT
;
A
#
# COMPACT_ATOMS: atom_id res chain seq x y z
N MET A 1 8.89 61.08 -14.14
CA MET A 1 9.32 59.65 -14.03
C MET A 1 8.79 59.00 -12.74
N GLY A 2 7.46 58.95 -12.51
CA GLY A 2 6.92 58.52 -11.19
C GLY A 2 5.75 57.52 -11.20
N LEU A 3 4.99 57.39 -12.30
CA LEU A 3 3.79 56.54 -12.34
C LEU A 3 4.02 55.12 -12.90
N LEU A 4 5.04 54.92 -13.74
CA LEU A 4 5.37 53.58 -14.25
C LEU A 4 5.91 52.68 -13.13
N SER A 5 6.79 53.22 -12.28
CA SER A 5 7.42 52.51 -11.15
C SER A 5 6.39 51.97 -10.14
N MET A 6 5.36 52.74 -9.82
CA MET A 6 4.35 52.35 -8.82
C MET A 6 3.44 51.21 -9.31
N LYS A 7 3.11 51.16 -10.61
CA LYS A 7 2.32 50.07 -11.20
C LYS A 7 3.08 48.74 -11.21
N TRP A 8 4.38 48.78 -11.52
CA TRP A 8 5.24 47.59 -11.45
C TRP A 8 5.45 47.12 -9.99
N LEU A 9 5.57 48.04 -9.03
CA LEU A 9 5.61 47.71 -7.60
C LEU A 9 4.29 47.10 -7.11
N VAL A 10 3.14 47.60 -7.54
CA VAL A 10 1.82 47.03 -7.21
C VAL A 10 1.63 45.66 -7.85
N LEU A 11 2.02 45.48 -9.11
CA LEU A 11 1.95 44.17 -9.77
C LEU A 11 2.92 43.16 -9.16
N CYS A 12 4.14 43.57 -8.82
CA CYS A 12 5.11 42.72 -8.11
C CYS A 12 4.63 42.37 -6.70
N SER A 13 4.04 43.31 -5.95
CA SER A 13 3.50 43.02 -4.61
C SER A 13 2.25 42.14 -4.66
N LEU A 14 1.37 42.29 -5.65
CA LEU A 14 0.24 41.37 -5.87
C LEU A 14 0.71 39.97 -6.30
N ALA A 15 1.79 39.87 -7.10
CA ALA A 15 2.39 38.60 -7.47
C ALA A 15 3.09 37.93 -6.26
N LEU A 16 3.79 38.70 -5.44
CA LEU A 16 4.43 38.22 -4.20
C LEU A 16 3.38 37.85 -3.13
N ALA A 17 2.27 38.57 -3.04
CA ALA A 17 1.17 38.24 -2.12
C ALA A 17 0.55 36.86 -2.42
N ARG A 18 0.56 36.40 -3.68
CA ARG A 18 0.15 35.04 -4.05
C ARG A 18 1.17 33.96 -3.64
N LEU A 19 2.41 34.35 -3.30
CA LEU A 19 3.43 33.44 -2.77
C LEU A 19 3.39 33.36 -1.24
N VAL A 20 2.63 34.23 -0.57
CA VAL A 20 2.48 34.20 0.88
C VAL A 20 1.50 33.10 1.26
N ARG A 21 1.95 32.17 2.11
CA ARG A 21 1.10 31.13 2.70
C ARG A 21 -0.08 31.78 3.43
N GLN A 22 -1.30 31.35 3.12
CA GLN A 22 -2.48 31.79 3.86
C GLN A 22 -2.67 30.88 5.09
N PRO A 23 -2.46 31.37 6.32
CA PRO A 23 -2.66 30.56 7.50
C PRO A 23 -4.13 30.28 7.74
N THR A 24 -4.41 29.12 8.33
CA THR A 24 -5.73 28.79 8.89
C THR A 24 -5.95 29.51 10.21
N VAL A 25 -7.21 29.55 10.67
CA VAL A 25 -7.51 29.88 12.07
C VAL A 25 -6.98 28.74 12.95
N PRO A 26 -6.31 29.02 14.08
CA PRO A 26 -5.83 27.97 14.97
C PRO A 26 -6.96 27.05 15.45
N VAL A 27 -6.73 25.74 15.41
CA VAL A 27 -7.67 24.70 15.85
C VAL A 27 -7.12 23.98 17.08
N GLN A 28 -7.99 23.63 18.02
CA GLN A 28 -7.60 22.89 19.22
C GLN A 28 -7.54 21.39 18.91
N VAL A 29 -6.42 20.74 19.23
CA VAL A 29 -6.26 19.28 19.25
C VAL A 29 -5.85 18.83 20.65
N SER A 30 -5.67 17.52 20.86
CA SER A 30 -5.25 16.97 22.16
C SER A 30 -3.94 17.57 22.67
N GLY A 31 -2.99 17.86 21.77
CA GLY A 31 -1.65 18.35 22.11
C GLY A 31 -1.56 19.87 22.36
N GLY A 32 -2.53 20.65 21.88
CA GLY A 32 -2.52 22.11 21.96
C GLY A 32 -3.21 22.77 20.75
N LEU A 33 -2.96 24.06 20.52
CA LEU A 33 -3.46 24.75 19.33
C LEU A 33 -2.56 24.44 18.12
N VAL A 34 -3.16 24.24 16.96
CA VAL A 34 -2.47 23.96 15.68
C VAL A 34 -2.92 24.94 14.62
N ARG A 35 -1.99 25.40 13.77
CA ARG A 35 -2.26 26.22 12.59
C ARG A 35 -1.62 25.60 11.36
N GLY A 36 -2.44 25.29 10.37
CA GLY A 36 -2.04 24.82 9.03
C GLY A 36 -2.15 25.91 7.98
N THR A 37 -2.13 25.52 6.70
CA THR A 37 -2.24 26.41 5.53
C THR A 37 -3.48 26.15 4.70
N ILE A 38 -4.01 27.19 4.07
CA ILE A 38 -5.01 27.06 3.02
C ILE A 38 -4.27 26.85 1.69
N ARG A 39 -4.65 25.82 0.93
CA ARG A 39 -4.07 25.54 -0.39
C ARG A 39 -4.21 26.75 -1.32
N PRO A 40 -3.24 27.04 -2.22
CA PRO A 40 -3.29 28.25 -3.06
C PRO A 40 -4.53 28.39 -3.95
N ASP A 41 -5.19 27.30 -4.32
CA ASP A 41 -6.43 27.33 -5.09
C ASP A 41 -7.70 27.43 -4.21
N GLY A 42 -7.54 27.44 -2.89
CA GLY A 42 -8.60 27.55 -1.91
C GLY A 42 -9.40 26.29 -1.65
N ALA A 43 -9.04 25.15 -2.26
CA ALA A 43 -9.86 23.94 -2.24
C ALA A 43 -9.90 23.26 -0.85
N PHE A 44 -8.77 23.20 -0.15
CA PHE A 44 -8.67 22.54 1.15
C PHE A 44 -7.64 23.21 2.07
N MET A 45 -7.73 22.86 3.35
CA MET A 45 -6.76 23.18 4.39
C MET A 45 -5.82 21.99 4.60
N GLU A 46 -4.57 22.30 4.90
CA GLU A 46 -3.45 21.38 5.01
C GLU A 46 -2.75 21.58 6.35
N TYR A 47 -2.57 20.52 7.12
CA TYR A 47 -1.84 20.53 8.38
C TYR A 47 -0.78 19.44 8.31
N TYR A 48 0.50 19.84 8.35
CA TYR A 48 1.62 18.93 8.19
C TYR A 48 2.39 18.72 9.50
N GLY A 49 2.78 17.48 9.74
CA GLY A 49 3.77 17.17 10.78
C GLY A 49 3.26 17.27 12.21
N ILE A 50 1.94 17.11 12.44
CA ILE A 50 1.36 17.16 13.79
C ILE A 50 1.86 15.94 14.58
N PRO A 51 2.53 16.10 15.73
CA PRO A 51 2.97 14.97 16.55
C PRO A 51 1.76 14.21 17.12
N TYR A 52 1.69 12.89 16.89
CA TYR A 52 0.65 12.04 17.49
C TYR A 52 1.18 11.15 18.61
N ALA A 53 2.51 11.00 18.70
CA ALA A 53 3.18 10.19 19.69
C ALA A 53 4.65 10.61 19.84
N THR A 54 5.30 10.12 20.88
CA THR A 54 6.76 10.20 21.02
C THR A 54 7.32 8.91 21.63
N VAL A 55 8.64 8.73 21.56
CA VAL A 55 9.34 7.55 22.09
C VAL A 55 10.41 8.03 23.05
N VAL A 56 10.35 7.60 24.32
CA VAL A 56 11.33 8.01 25.34
C VAL A 56 12.64 7.25 25.16
N ASN A 57 12.59 5.94 24.97
CA ASN A 57 13.76 5.11 24.70
C ASN A 57 13.58 4.33 23.40
N ARG A 58 14.63 4.29 22.58
CA ARG A 58 14.62 3.58 21.30
C ARG A 58 14.17 2.13 21.48
N PHE A 59 13.35 1.64 20.52
CA PHE A 59 12.77 0.30 20.48
C PHE A 59 11.69 0.00 21.53
N GLN A 60 11.16 1.02 22.22
CA GLN A 60 9.98 0.88 23.06
C GLN A 60 8.70 1.32 22.35
N SER A 61 7.56 0.91 22.89
CA SER A 61 6.25 1.40 22.46
C SER A 61 6.17 2.93 22.55
N PRO A 62 5.45 3.58 21.62
CA PRO A 62 5.21 5.02 21.71
C PRO A 62 4.38 5.37 22.94
N ILE A 63 4.61 6.56 23.48
CA ILE A 63 3.74 7.20 24.48
C ILE A 63 2.84 8.26 23.80
N PRO A 64 1.76 8.71 24.46
CA PRO A 64 0.82 9.69 23.90
C PRO A 64 1.46 10.99 23.39
N ASP A 65 0.66 11.74 22.63
CA ASP A 65 1.05 12.99 21.98
C ASP A 65 1.71 13.99 22.96
N PRO A 66 2.85 14.59 22.58
CA PRO A 66 3.47 15.63 23.40
C PRO A 66 2.53 16.84 23.50
N LYS A 67 2.52 17.49 24.66
CA LYS A 67 1.81 18.77 24.85
C LYS A 67 2.74 19.94 24.54
N TRP A 68 2.20 21.00 23.95
CA TRP A 68 2.94 22.23 23.66
C TRP A 68 2.19 23.47 24.13
N GLU A 69 2.95 24.52 24.45
CA GLU A 69 2.41 25.85 24.74
C GLU A 69 2.32 26.68 23.46
N GLY A 70 1.33 27.58 23.39
CA GLY A 70 1.12 28.42 22.22
C GLY A 70 0.50 27.67 21.03
N ILE A 71 0.86 28.08 19.81
CA ILE A 71 0.33 27.55 18.55
C ILE A 71 1.44 26.76 17.84
N PHE A 72 1.17 25.50 17.51
CA PHE A 72 2.03 24.67 16.68
C PHE A 72 1.77 24.96 15.20
N ASP A 73 2.80 25.40 14.48
CA ASP A 73 2.76 25.69 13.06
C ASP A 73 3.00 24.42 12.24
N ALA A 74 1.92 23.81 11.74
CA ALA A 74 1.90 22.53 11.04
C ALA A 74 2.25 22.69 9.55
N TYR A 75 3.51 23.02 9.25
CA TYR A 75 3.97 23.34 7.88
C TYR A 75 5.03 22.39 7.31
N GLU A 76 5.57 21.46 8.12
CA GLU A 76 6.66 20.58 7.69
C GLU A 76 6.11 19.26 7.11
N GLU A 77 5.89 19.22 5.80
CA GLU A 77 5.35 18.05 5.10
C GLU A 77 6.32 16.84 5.07
N ASN A 78 7.63 17.09 5.07
CA ASN A 78 8.63 16.09 4.72
C ASN A 78 9.22 15.34 5.92
N ILE A 79 8.52 15.33 7.06
CA ILE A 79 8.90 14.52 8.23
C ILE A 79 8.73 13.04 7.88
N ARG A 80 9.80 12.27 8.05
CA ARG A 80 9.80 10.82 7.81
C ARG A 80 10.75 10.12 8.76
N CYS A 81 10.42 8.89 9.13
CA CYS A 81 11.30 8.06 9.94
C CYS A 81 12.58 7.73 9.18
N THR A 82 13.68 7.63 9.92
CA THR A 82 15.00 7.35 9.34
C THR A 82 14.95 6.09 8.50
N GLN A 83 15.27 6.26 7.22
CA GLN A 83 15.11 5.23 6.22
C GLN A 83 16.13 5.35 5.09
N ARG A 84 16.49 4.19 4.52
CA ARG A 84 17.37 4.11 3.36
C ARG A 84 16.61 4.53 2.11
N PHE A 85 17.08 5.59 1.45
CA PHE A 85 16.48 6.08 0.21
C PHE A 85 17.19 5.51 -1.03
N THR A 86 18.51 5.31 -0.95
CA THR A 86 19.32 4.67 -2.01
C THR A 86 20.31 3.69 -1.42
N SER A 87 21.16 3.04 -2.22
CA SER A 87 22.23 2.18 -1.72
C SER A 87 23.22 2.91 -0.78
N THR A 88 23.32 4.24 -0.89
CA THR A 88 24.27 5.06 -0.13
C THR A 88 23.62 6.14 0.73
N THR A 89 22.37 6.52 0.47
CA THR A 89 21.69 7.65 1.12
C THR A 89 20.69 7.16 2.17
N ILE A 90 20.81 7.68 3.39
CA ILE A 90 19.83 7.55 4.47
C ILE A 90 19.20 8.93 4.70
N LEU A 91 17.86 8.99 4.78
CA LEU A 91 17.07 10.20 5.01
C LEU A 91 16.16 10.02 6.22
N GLY A 92 15.65 11.10 6.79
CA GLY A 92 14.68 11.08 7.89
C GLY A 92 15.32 11.26 9.27
N ARG A 93 14.47 11.28 10.29
CA ARG A 93 14.85 11.55 11.70
C ARG A 93 14.11 10.61 12.65
N GLU A 94 14.56 10.52 13.91
CA GLU A 94 13.91 9.66 14.92
C GLU A 94 12.58 10.25 15.41
N ASP A 95 12.50 11.57 15.53
CA ASP A 95 11.25 12.28 15.87
C ASP A 95 10.35 12.42 14.63
N CYS A 96 9.78 11.28 14.24
CA CYS A 96 9.01 11.13 13.01
C CYS A 96 7.57 10.67 13.21
N LEU A 97 7.11 10.51 14.46
CA LEU A 97 5.74 10.08 14.78
C LEU A 97 4.75 11.24 14.62
N THR A 98 4.55 11.63 13.37
CA THR A 98 3.70 12.73 12.97
C THR A 98 2.62 12.30 11.99
N VAL A 99 1.55 13.09 11.91
CA VAL A 99 0.43 12.89 10.99
C VAL A 99 0.19 14.16 10.19
N ASN A 100 -0.25 13.96 8.94
CA ASN A 100 -0.70 15.02 8.06
C ASN A 100 -2.23 14.95 7.95
N VAL A 101 -2.89 16.10 7.96
CA VAL A 101 -4.35 16.21 7.86
C VAL A 101 -4.72 17.13 6.71
N TYR A 102 -5.61 16.66 5.85
CA TYR A 102 -6.22 17.41 4.76
C TYR A 102 -7.73 17.46 5.00
N THR A 103 -8.33 18.64 4.88
CA THR A 103 -9.77 18.81 5.10
C THR A 103 -10.32 19.89 4.18
N PRO A 104 -11.56 19.77 3.67
CA PRO A 104 -12.21 20.85 2.93
C PRO A 104 -12.18 22.16 3.71
N ARG A 105 -12.03 23.28 3.00
CA ARG A 105 -12.00 24.61 3.62
C ARG A 105 -13.32 24.93 4.32
N GLU A 106 -14.43 24.58 3.67
CA GLU A 106 -15.77 24.73 4.22
C GLU A 106 -16.22 23.37 4.73
N ALA A 107 -16.26 23.23 6.06
CA ALA A 107 -16.88 22.08 6.67
C ALA A 107 -18.39 22.19 6.43
N PRO A 108 -19.05 21.13 5.93
CA PRO A 108 -20.50 21.11 5.99
C PRO A 108 -20.93 21.16 7.47
N GLY A 109 -22.16 21.61 7.76
CA GLY A 109 -22.67 21.68 9.14
C GLY A 109 -22.85 20.32 9.85
N HIS A 110 -22.16 19.27 9.39
CA HIS A 110 -22.13 17.91 9.91
C HIS A 110 -20.70 17.34 9.81
N LEU A 111 -20.40 16.29 10.58
CA LEU A 111 -19.10 15.62 10.53
C LEU A 111 -18.89 14.88 9.20
N LEU A 112 -17.68 14.97 8.64
CA LEU A 112 -17.27 14.23 7.45
C LEU A 112 -16.68 12.86 7.82
N PRO A 113 -16.77 11.86 6.93
CA PRO A 113 -15.96 10.65 7.05
C PRO A 113 -14.48 10.97 6.98
N VAL A 114 -13.68 10.23 7.76
CA VAL A 114 -12.23 10.40 7.81
C VAL A 114 -11.58 9.20 7.14
N MET A 115 -10.82 9.44 6.07
CA MET A 115 -9.95 8.44 5.47
C MET A 115 -8.56 8.55 6.09
N VAL A 116 -8.15 7.51 6.81
CA VAL A 116 -6.78 7.40 7.36
C VAL A 116 -5.96 6.51 6.44
N PHE A 117 -4.91 7.07 5.83
CA PHE A 117 -4.00 6.33 4.96
C PHE A 117 -2.73 5.91 5.71
N ILE A 118 -2.44 4.61 5.71
CA ILE A 118 -1.20 4.05 6.24
C ILE A 118 -0.34 3.64 5.04
N HIS A 119 0.81 4.27 4.87
CA HIS A 119 1.65 4.04 3.70
C HIS A 119 2.32 2.66 3.70
N GLY A 120 2.61 2.15 2.50
CA GLY A 120 3.41 0.95 2.28
C GLY A 120 4.92 1.18 2.49
N GLY A 121 5.76 0.31 1.93
CA GLY A 121 7.23 0.37 2.04
C GLY A 121 7.87 -0.90 2.61
N GLY A 122 7.05 -1.87 3.02
CA GLY A 122 7.50 -3.21 3.38
C GLY A 122 8.33 -3.30 4.66
N PHE A 123 8.29 -2.28 5.51
CA PHE A 123 8.97 -2.24 6.83
C PHE A 123 10.51 -2.38 6.78
N ARG A 124 11.15 -2.16 5.62
CA ARG A 124 12.56 -2.58 5.39
C ARG A 124 13.62 -1.55 5.72
N ASP A 125 13.25 -0.28 5.67
CA ASP A 125 14.24 0.79 5.58
C ASP A 125 14.67 1.23 6.98
N GLU A 126 15.20 0.29 7.75
CA GLU A 126 15.57 0.51 9.15
C GLU A 126 17.01 1.05 9.33
N LEU A 127 17.26 1.63 10.50
CA LEU A 127 18.54 2.15 10.99
C LEU A 127 19.68 1.11 11.02
N LEU A 128 19.37 -0.19 11.01
CA LEU A 128 20.37 -1.26 11.16
C LEU A 128 20.75 -1.89 9.80
N LYS A 129 22.04 -1.83 9.46
CA LYS A 129 22.61 -2.43 8.26
C LYS A 129 22.76 -3.94 8.43
N PHE A 130 21.71 -4.71 8.15
CA PHE A 130 21.82 -6.15 7.95
C PHE A 130 21.16 -6.55 6.65
N ARG A 131 21.97 -6.63 5.59
CA ARG A 131 21.56 -7.36 4.38
C ARG A 131 21.96 -8.80 4.60
N VAL A 132 20.99 -9.71 4.68
CA VAL A 132 21.29 -11.14 4.49
C VAL A 132 21.65 -11.29 3.02
N PRO A 133 22.92 -11.54 2.66
CA PRO A 133 23.26 -11.70 1.26
C PRO A 133 22.44 -12.88 0.73
N ARG A 134 21.72 -12.69 -0.39
CA ARG A 134 21.07 -13.78 -1.14
C ARG A 134 22.14 -14.67 -1.78
N LYS A 135 22.90 -15.37 -0.93
CA LYS A 135 23.98 -16.32 -1.31
C LYS A 135 23.41 -17.65 -1.82
N LYS A 136 22.10 -17.90 -1.65
CA LYS A 136 21.33 -19.02 -2.23
C LYS A 136 19.98 -18.49 -2.72
N GLY A 137 19.50 -19.02 -3.84
CA GLY A 137 18.50 -18.50 -4.78
C GLY A 137 17.10 -18.09 -4.31
N ASP A 138 17.00 -17.24 -3.30
CA ASP A 138 15.75 -16.73 -2.71
C ASP A 138 15.27 -15.42 -3.40
N ILE A 139 13.98 -15.08 -3.25
CA ILE A 139 13.31 -13.91 -3.87
C ILE A 139 13.65 -12.59 -3.15
N ILE A 140 13.34 -11.42 -3.73
CA ILE A 140 13.74 -10.13 -3.12
C ILE A 140 13.08 -9.86 -1.77
N LEU A 141 11.88 -10.39 -1.54
CA LEU A 141 11.16 -10.24 -0.27
C LEU A 141 11.87 -10.91 0.91
N SER A 142 12.73 -11.87 0.62
CA SER A 142 13.52 -12.61 1.60
C SER A 142 14.56 -11.77 2.35
N GLU A 143 14.86 -10.57 1.84
CA GLU A 143 15.78 -9.60 2.46
C GLU A 143 15.14 -8.88 3.67
N ASN A 144 13.84 -9.03 3.92
CA ASN A 144 13.15 -8.42 5.05
C ASN A 144 13.39 -9.22 6.33
N ILE A 145 14.22 -8.68 7.22
CA ILE A 145 14.56 -9.32 8.50
C ILE A 145 13.80 -8.76 9.69
N PHE A 146 13.33 -7.52 9.60
CA PHE A 146 12.49 -6.87 10.59
C PHE A 146 11.13 -6.60 9.93
N VAL A 147 10.13 -7.30 10.44
CA VAL A 147 8.75 -7.28 9.96
C VAL A 147 7.84 -7.52 11.16
N PRO A 148 6.53 -7.23 11.05
CA PRO A 148 5.57 -7.65 12.07
C PRO A 148 5.74 -9.13 12.43
N CYS A 149 5.82 -9.44 13.71
CA CYS A 149 6.06 -10.79 14.22
C CYS A 149 5.15 -11.10 15.40
N VAL A 150 4.98 -12.39 15.72
CA VAL A 150 4.24 -12.79 16.92
C VAL A 150 5.03 -12.37 18.14
N GLU A 151 4.42 -11.52 18.96
CA GLU A 151 5.05 -10.91 20.12
C GLU A 151 5.13 -11.89 21.29
N LYS A 152 6.34 -11.97 21.85
CA LYS A 152 6.57 -12.65 23.12
C LYS A 152 5.90 -11.86 24.24
N GLU A 153 5.43 -12.57 25.25
CA GLU A 153 4.93 -11.93 26.45
C GLU A 153 6.08 -11.29 27.22
N ILE A 154 5.98 -9.99 27.48
CA ILE A 154 6.94 -9.20 28.25
C ILE A 154 6.14 -8.51 29.37
N PRO A 155 6.51 -8.68 30.65
CA PRO A 155 5.79 -8.08 31.76
C PRO A 155 5.64 -6.56 31.62
N GLY A 156 4.40 -6.07 31.72
CA GLY A 156 4.08 -4.64 31.63
C GLY A 156 4.11 -4.07 30.21
N VAL A 157 4.19 -4.90 29.17
CA VAL A 157 4.15 -4.47 27.77
C VAL A 157 2.93 -5.12 27.08
N ASP A 158 2.06 -4.27 26.53
CA ASP A 158 0.93 -4.72 25.73
C ASP A 158 1.40 -5.34 24.41
N ARG A 159 0.75 -6.44 24.00
CA ARG A 159 1.02 -7.09 22.71
C ARG A 159 0.00 -6.68 21.67
N PHE A 160 0.48 -6.21 20.52
CA PHE A 160 -0.36 -5.95 19.36
C PHE A 160 -0.68 -7.24 18.59
N LEU A 161 0.32 -8.08 18.30
CA LEU A 161 0.18 -9.32 17.55
C LEU A 161 0.57 -10.54 18.41
N SER A 162 -0.40 -11.11 19.13
CA SER A 162 -0.18 -12.23 20.06
C SER A 162 -0.26 -13.63 19.42
N ASN A 163 -0.69 -13.73 18.15
CA ASN A 163 -0.84 -14.98 17.41
C ASN A 163 -0.51 -14.77 15.92
N LEU A 164 -0.32 -15.85 15.17
CA LEU A 164 -0.14 -15.77 13.71
C LEU A 164 -1.36 -15.11 13.05
N PRO A 165 -1.18 -14.16 12.12
CA PRO A 165 -2.29 -13.51 11.42
C PRO A 165 -3.29 -14.50 10.81
N TYR A 166 -2.79 -15.60 10.22
CA TYR A 166 -3.64 -16.67 9.70
C TYR A 166 -4.60 -17.24 10.75
N ASN A 167 -4.11 -17.50 11.98
CA ASN A 167 -4.94 -18.04 13.06
C ASN A 167 -5.97 -17.02 13.56
N VAL A 168 -5.57 -15.75 13.67
CA VAL A 168 -6.47 -14.64 14.03
C VAL A 168 -7.62 -14.54 13.02
N MET A 169 -7.30 -14.54 11.73
CA MET A 169 -8.28 -14.45 10.64
C MET A 169 -9.15 -15.70 10.57
N LYS A 170 -8.56 -16.90 10.61
CA LYS A 170 -9.29 -18.17 10.58
C LYS A 170 -10.28 -18.33 11.73
N ASN A 171 -9.93 -17.86 12.92
CA ASN A 171 -10.78 -17.94 14.10
C ASN A 171 -11.76 -16.76 14.20
N GLY A 172 -11.74 -15.80 13.26
CA GLY A 172 -12.58 -14.60 13.33
C GLY A 172 -12.28 -13.69 14.52
N SER A 173 -11.08 -13.79 15.11
CA SER A 173 -10.67 -13.11 16.35
C SER A 173 -10.10 -11.71 16.08
N TYR A 174 -10.77 -10.95 15.23
CA TYR A 174 -10.41 -9.60 14.82
C TYR A 174 -11.65 -8.70 14.81
N GLN A 175 -11.45 -7.39 14.76
CA GLN A 175 -12.54 -6.44 14.63
C GLN A 175 -13.17 -6.54 13.24
N LYS A 176 -14.43 -6.95 13.17
CA LYS A 176 -15.16 -7.13 11.91
C LYS A 176 -15.82 -5.82 11.48
N VAL A 177 -15.56 -5.40 10.25
CA VAL A 177 -16.10 -4.19 9.63
C VAL A 177 -16.35 -4.46 8.14
N PRO A 178 -17.16 -3.64 7.45
CA PRO A 178 -17.19 -3.66 5.99
C PRO A 178 -15.80 -3.39 5.41
N LEU A 179 -15.43 -4.06 4.31
CA LEU A 179 -14.10 -3.96 3.73
C LEU A 179 -14.12 -3.86 2.19
N ILE A 180 -13.21 -3.05 1.64
CA ILE A 180 -12.69 -3.22 0.27
C ILE A 180 -11.36 -3.95 0.38
N TYR A 181 -11.14 -5.01 -0.40
CA TYR A 181 -9.90 -5.80 -0.36
C TYR A 181 -9.52 -6.30 -1.75
N GLY A 182 -8.25 -6.24 -2.15
CA GLY A 182 -7.88 -6.61 -3.50
C GLY A 182 -6.39 -6.56 -3.81
N PHE A 183 -6.08 -6.72 -5.09
CA PHE A 183 -4.73 -6.84 -5.64
C PHE A 183 -4.69 -6.36 -7.09
N ASN A 184 -3.49 -6.17 -7.63
CA ASN A 184 -3.27 -5.80 -9.03
C ASN A 184 -3.02 -7.05 -9.88
N ASP A 185 -3.34 -7.02 -11.17
CA ASP A 185 -3.24 -8.20 -12.03
C ASP A 185 -1.80 -8.62 -12.40
N ALA A 186 -0.81 -7.77 -12.14
CA ALA A 186 0.60 -8.03 -12.42
C ALA A 186 1.54 -7.62 -11.27
N GLU A 187 1.17 -7.91 -10.02
CA GLU A 187 1.91 -7.60 -8.78
C GLU A 187 3.44 -7.78 -8.88
N GLY A 188 3.86 -8.84 -9.58
CA GLY A 188 5.23 -9.30 -9.69
C GLY A 188 6.22 -8.39 -10.42
N TYR A 189 5.78 -7.49 -11.31
CA TYR A 189 6.72 -6.72 -12.14
C TYR A 189 7.64 -5.83 -11.30
N MET A 190 7.11 -5.21 -10.25
CA MET A 190 7.85 -4.35 -9.33
C MET A 190 8.92 -5.13 -8.57
N PHE A 191 8.61 -6.37 -8.17
CA PHE A 191 9.53 -7.19 -7.39
C PHE A 191 10.66 -7.73 -8.28
N THR A 192 10.29 -8.34 -9.41
CA THR A 192 11.26 -8.89 -10.36
C THR A 192 12.11 -7.83 -11.05
N GLY A 193 11.57 -6.63 -11.30
CA GLY A 193 12.34 -5.54 -11.89
C GLY A 193 13.40 -4.92 -10.96
N LYS A 194 13.41 -5.30 -9.68
CA LYS A 194 14.52 -4.98 -8.75
C LYS A 194 15.66 -5.99 -8.82
N GLU A 195 15.49 -7.10 -9.55
CA GLU A 195 16.51 -8.11 -9.74
C GLU A 195 17.56 -7.71 -10.78
N ASN A 196 18.71 -8.40 -10.76
CA ASN A 196 19.78 -8.23 -11.74
C ASN A 196 20.30 -9.60 -12.20
N SER A 197 21.15 -9.63 -13.23
CA SER A 197 21.65 -10.89 -13.82
C SER A 197 22.37 -11.79 -12.81
N THR A 198 23.07 -11.23 -11.83
CA THR A 198 23.75 -12.00 -10.78
C THR A 198 22.76 -12.64 -9.81
N THR A 199 21.67 -11.96 -9.46
CA THR A 199 20.67 -12.54 -8.55
C THR A 199 19.81 -13.58 -9.27
N LEU A 200 19.33 -13.25 -10.48
CA LEU A 200 18.51 -14.15 -11.29
C LEU A 200 19.20 -15.48 -11.60
N SER A 201 20.50 -15.45 -11.96
CA SER A 201 21.25 -16.67 -12.29
C SER A 201 21.41 -17.65 -11.11
N ASN A 202 21.25 -17.17 -9.88
CA ASN A 202 21.32 -17.98 -8.67
C ASN A 202 19.95 -18.43 -8.16
N MET A 203 18.85 -17.86 -8.67
CA MET A 203 17.49 -18.17 -8.24
C MET A 203 17.04 -19.57 -8.64
N ASN A 204 16.26 -20.20 -7.76
CA ASN A 204 15.60 -21.46 -8.03
C ASN A 204 14.34 -21.60 -7.18
N PHE A 205 13.37 -22.36 -7.67
CA PHE A 205 12.09 -22.55 -7.00
C PHE A 205 12.24 -23.22 -5.63
N TYR A 206 13.26 -24.07 -5.43
CA TYR A 206 13.48 -24.73 -4.13
C TYR A 206 13.81 -23.73 -3.02
N SER A 207 14.63 -22.72 -3.32
CA SER A 207 15.04 -21.68 -2.38
C SER A 207 14.02 -20.54 -2.29
N ALA A 208 13.21 -20.35 -3.34
CA ALA A 208 12.17 -19.33 -3.43
C ALA A 208 10.84 -19.73 -2.77
N LEU A 209 10.72 -20.95 -2.24
CA LEU A 209 9.51 -21.40 -1.53
C LEU A 209 9.24 -20.52 -0.30
N PRO A 210 7.98 -20.12 -0.04
CA PRO A 210 7.62 -19.32 1.13
C PRO A 210 8.08 -19.97 2.45
N ARG A 211 8.58 -19.13 3.38
CA ARG A 211 9.18 -19.57 4.64
C ARG A 211 8.17 -20.06 5.68
N ASP A 212 6.89 -19.76 5.49
CA ASP A 212 5.79 -20.22 6.34
C ASP A 212 5.18 -21.56 5.87
N ILE A 213 5.87 -22.22 4.94
CA ILE A 213 5.59 -23.59 4.51
C ILE A 213 6.61 -24.55 5.15
N VAL A 214 6.11 -25.60 5.82
CA VAL A 214 6.91 -26.64 6.47
C VAL A 214 6.64 -27.97 5.78
N PHE A 215 7.63 -28.45 5.03
CA PHE A 215 7.56 -29.73 4.33
C PHE A 215 7.92 -30.89 5.27
N PRO A 216 7.12 -31.97 5.31
CA PRO A 216 7.44 -33.17 6.07
C PRO A 216 8.73 -33.86 5.63
N THR A 217 9.02 -33.88 4.32
CA THR A 217 10.25 -34.45 3.78
C THR A 217 10.92 -33.55 2.73
N GLU A 218 12.21 -33.76 2.49
CA GLU A 218 12.95 -33.06 1.44
C GLU A 218 12.46 -33.45 0.03
N GLU A 219 12.01 -34.69 -0.17
CA GLU A 219 11.44 -35.14 -1.45
C GLU A 219 10.16 -34.36 -1.80
N GLU A 220 9.29 -34.11 -0.81
CA GLU A 220 8.08 -33.32 -1.01
C GLU A 220 8.40 -31.86 -1.34
N LYS A 221 9.41 -31.29 -0.68
CA LYS A 221 9.91 -29.94 -0.98
C LYS A 221 10.45 -29.83 -2.40
N ILE A 222 11.32 -30.77 -2.81
CA ILE A 222 11.89 -30.83 -4.15
C ILE A 222 10.79 -31.02 -5.21
N ALA A 223 9.84 -31.92 -4.96
CA ALA A 223 8.73 -32.18 -5.87
C ALA A 223 7.83 -30.94 -6.04
N THR A 224 7.54 -30.22 -4.94
CA THR A 224 6.75 -28.98 -4.96
C THR A 224 7.48 -27.89 -5.74
N ALA A 225 8.77 -27.68 -5.47
CA ALA A 225 9.61 -26.72 -6.20
C ALA A 225 9.65 -27.00 -7.70
N LYS A 226 9.82 -28.27 -8.10
CA LYS A 226 9.83 -28.68 -9.51
C LYS A 226 8.48 -28.46 -10.20
N LYS A 227 7.37 -28.68 -9.49
CA LYS A 227 6.03 -28.37 -10.03
C LYS A 227 5.86 -26.87 -10.28
N LEU A 228 6.26 -26.02 -9.33
CA LEU A 228 6.22 -24.57 -9.52
C LEU A 228 7.10 -24.12 -10.70
N GLU A 229 8.30 -24.68 -10.85
CA GLU A 229 9.16 -24.41 -12.01
C GLU A 229 8.47 -24.77 -13.34
N VAL A 230 7.81 -25.93 -13.41
CA VAL A 230 7.10 -26.35 -14.62
C VAL A 230 5.91 -25.44 -14.91
N ILE A 231 5.09 -25.14 -13.92
CA ILE A 231 3.86 -24.36 -14.11
C ILE A 231 4.19 -22.90 -14.48
N TYR A 232 5.16 -22.27 -13.81
CA TYR A 232 5.49 -20.86 -14.06
C TYR A 232 6.49 -20.64 -15.19
N MET A 233 7.49 -21.52 -15.35
CA MET A 233 8.58 -21.31 -16.31
C MET A 233 8.53 -22.27 -17.49
N GLY A 234 7.74 -23.35 -17.44
CA GLY A 234 7.76 -24.40 -18.46
C GLY A 234 9.13 -25.08 -18.57
N GLY A 235 9.87 -25.16 -17.45
CA GLY A 235 11.25 -25.70 -17.42
C GLY A 235 12.32 -24.75 -18.00
N GLN A 236 11.98 -23.50 -18.32
CA GLN A 236 12.98 -22.50 -18.72
C GLN A 236 13.75 -21.97 -17.51
N LYS A 237 15.03 -21.62 -17.74
CA LYS A 237 15.85 -20.96 -16.71
C LYS A 237 15.32 -19.55 -16.41
N ILE A 238 15.51 -19.11 -15.17
CA ILE A 238 15.24 -17.73 -14.74
C ILE A 238 16.37 -16.83 -15.27
N THR A 239 16.03 -15.96 -16.22
CA THR A 239 16.95 -15.01 -16.84
C THR A 239 16.21 -13.69 -17.11
N ASN A 240 16.93 -12.68 -17.61
CA ASN A 240 16.30 -11.41 -18.00
C ASN A 240 15.24 -11.62 -19.10
N GLU A 241 15.46 -12.58 -20.01
CA GLU A 241 14.55 -12.88 -21.12
C GLU A 241 13.27 -13.57 -20.65
N THR A 242 13.33 -14.32 -19.54
CA THR A 242 12.19 -15.04 -18.95
C THR A 242 11.58 -14.31 -17.75
N LEU A 243 12.02 -13.07 -17.48
CA LEU A 243 11.62 -12.31 -16.30
C LEU A 243 10.10 -12.08 -16.22
N LEU A 244 9.43 -11.89 -17.37
CA LEU A 244 7.97 -11.77 -17.40
C LEU A 244 7.28 -13.00 -16.80
N LYS A 245 7.75 -14.20 -17.11
CA LYS A 245 7.20 -15.44 -16.55
C LYS A 245 7.47 -15.55 -15.05
N PHE A 246 8.71 -15.27 -14.65
CA PHE A 246 9.11 -15.31 -13.26
C PHE A 246 8.34 -14.27 -12.41
N SER A 247 7.97 -13.13 -13.00
CA SER A 247 7.17 -12.12 -12.33
C SER A 247 5.82 -12.65 -11.88
N LYS A 248 5.18 -13.53 -12.66
CA LYS A 248 3.91 -14.13 -12.24
C LYS A 248 4.09 -14.97 -10.97
N TYR A 249 5.17 -15.75 -10.86
CA TYR A 249 5.47 -16.50 -9.64
C TYR A 249 5.65 -15.58 -8.44
N GLU A 250 6.45 -14.53 -8.58
CA GLU A 250 6.74 -13.62 -7.47
C GLU A 250 5.50 -12.86 -7.03
N GLY A 251 4.68 -12.39 -7.98
CA GLY A 251 3.39 -11.74 -7.68
C GLY A 251 2.40 -12.69 -7.00
N ASP A 252 2.24 -13.90 -7.55
CA ASP A 252 1.27 -14.87 -7.03
C ASP A 252 1.64 -15.35 -5.63
N SER A 253 2.89 -15.73 -5.41
CA SER A 253 3.37 -16.24 -4.11
C SER A 253 3.35 -15.18 -3.01
N SER A 254 3.54 -13.90 -3.38
CA SER A 254 3.78 -12.83 -2.42
C SER A 254 2.55 -11.99 -2.11
N ILE A 255 1.66 -11.80 -3.09
CA ILE A 255 0.51 -10.89 -2.97
C ILE A 255 -0.78 -11.59 -3.39
N THR A 256 -0.88 -12.09 -4.63
CA THR A 256 -2.16 -12.56 -5.19
C THR A 256 -2.76 -13.71 -4.39
N TYR A 257 -2.00 -14.79 -4.14
CA TYR A 257 -2.51 -15.93 -3.39
C TYR A 257 -2.82 -15.56 -1.92
N PRO A 258 -1.92 -14.90 -1.15
CA PRO A 258 -2.25 -14.45 0.20
C PRO A 258 -3.52 -13.57 0.27
N THR A 259 -3.72 -12.69 -0.72
CA THR A 259 -4.92 -11.85 -0.80
C THR A 259 -6.18 -12.68 -1.05
N ILE A 260 -6.15 -13.60 -2.02
CA ILE A 260 -7.28 -14.49 -2.33
C ILE A 260 -7.62 -15.41 -1.13
N ALA A 261 -6.61 -16.00 -0.50
CA ALA A 261 -6.80 -16.80 0.71
C ALA A 261 -7.39 -15.96 1.86
N THR A 262 -7.03 -14.68 1.97
CA THR A 262 -7.60 -13.77 2.96
C THR A 262 -9.05 -13.42 2.67
N ILE A 263 -9.42 -13.20 1.40
CA ILE A 263 -10.81 -13.01 0.98
C ILE A 263 -11.66 -14.20 1.42
N ASP A 264 -11.20 -15.42 1.16
CA ASP A 264 -11.90 -16.65 1.57
C ASP A 264 -12.06 -16.78 3.10
N LEU A 265 -11.04 -16.41 3.88
CA LEU A 265 -11.14 -16.37 5.34
C LEU A 265 -12.12 -15.30 5.83
N LEU A 266 -12.10 -14.11 5.24
CA LEU A 266 -13.02 -13.02 5.58
C LEU A 266 -14.48 -13.42 5.34
N LEU A 267 -14.78 -13.98 4.17
CA LEU A 267 -16.13 -14.47 3.81
C LEU A 267 -16.63 -15.58 4.75
N LYS A 268 -15.73 -16.39 5.30
CA LYS A 268 -16.08 -17.47 6.25
C LYS A 268 -16.25 -17.00 7.69
N THR A 269 -15.72 -15.83 8.03
CA THR A 269 -15.58 -15.41 9.44
C THR A 269 -16.26 -14.09 9.76
N SER A 270 -16.83 -13.39 8.78
CA SER A 270 -17.53 -12.13 8.94
C SER A 270 -18.80 -12.06 8.11
N ASP A 271 -19.88 -11.57 8.73
CA ASP A 271 -21.14 -11.26 8.04
C ASP A 271 -21.17 -9.84 7.47
N ASN A 272 -20.09 -9.06 7.63
CA ASN A 272 -19.99 -7.71 7.08
C ASN A 272 -19.72 -7.75 5.56
N PRO A 273 -20.21 -6.76 4.79
CA PRO A 273 -19.94 -6.66 3.37
C PRO A 273 -18.44 -6.65 3.03
N LEU A 274 -18.03 -7.53 2.11
CA LEU A 274 -16.69 -7.55 1.54
C LEU A 274 -16.76 -7.22 0.04
N PHE A 275 -16.13 -6.13 -0.36
CA PHE A 275 -16.01 -5.71 -1.75
C PHE A 275 -14.61 -6.11 -2.27
N ALA A 276 -14.54 -7.26 -2.94
CA ALA A 276 -13.29 -7.79 -3.44
C ALA A 276 -12.97 -7.26 -4.85
N TYR A 277 -11.72 -6.84 -5.13
CA TYR A 277 -11.34 -6.31 -6.44
C TYR A 277 -10.02 -6.89 -7.00
N LYS A 278 -9.90 -6.81 -8.33
CA LYS A 278 -8.67 -6.98 -9.09
C LYS A 278 -8.46 -5.76 -9.97
N PHE A 279 -7.37 -5.03 -9.76
CA PHE A 279 -7.04 -3.85 -10.55
C PHE A 279 -6.24 -4.26 -11.79
N CYS A 280 -6.79 -3.96 -12.98
CA CYS A 280 -6.23 -4.33 -14.28
C CYS A 280 -5.90 -3.13 -15.16
N TYR A 281 -6.18 -1.90 -14.69
CA TYR A 281 -6.04 -0.71 -15.52
C TYR A 281 -4.57 -0.42 -15.87
N ASP A 282 -4.28 -0.49 -17.17
CA ASP A 282 -2.97 -0.21 -17.76
C ASP A 282 -2.97 1.17 -18.42
N GLY A 283 -2.72 2.20 -17.61
CA GLY A 283 -2.71 3.60 -18.02
C GLY A 283 -1.35 4.30 -17.82
N MET A 284 -1.34 5.62 -18.01
CA MET A 284 -0.11 6.44 -17.99
C MET A 284 0.47 6.67 -16.59
N LEU A 285 -0.32 6.41 -15.53
CA LEU A 285 0.08 6.55 -14.14
C LEU A 285 0.57 5.24 -13.52
N ASN A 286 0.67 4.16 -14.31
CA ASN A 286 1.36 2.92 -13.92
C ASN A 286 2.89 3.14 -13.81
N TYR A 287 3.29 4.05 -12.92
CA TYR A 287 4.65 4.54 -12.78
C TYR A 287 5.58 3.46 -12.23
N ALA A 288 5.11 2.61 -11.31
CA ALA A 288 5.94 1.55 -10.76
C ALA A 288 6.32 0.57 -11.87
N LYS A 289 5.36 0.16 -12.71
CA LYS A 289 5.65 -0.71 -13.86
C LYS A 289 6.67 -0.10 -14.83
N ILE A 290 6.54 1.20 -15.10
CA ILE A 290 7.48 1.92 -15.98
C ILE A 290 8.88 1.97 -15.36
N LEU A 291 8.98 2.32 -14.08
CA LEU A 291 10.23 2.44 -13.34
C LEU A 291 11.01 1.13 -13.30
N TYR A 292 10.30 0.01 -13.15
CA TYR A 292 10.89 -1.32 -13.01
C TYR A 292 11.06 -2.09 -14.34
N GLY A 293 10.91 -1.40 -15.49
CA GLY A 293 11.28 -1.95 -16.80
C GLY A 293 10.18 -2.72 -17.53
N PHE A 294 8.93 -2.69 -17.04
CA PHE A 294 7.82 -3.45 -17.59
C PHE A 294 6.85 -2.63 -18.44
N LYS A 295 7.25 -1.41 -18.87
CA LYS A 295 6.42 -0.48 -19.67
C LYS A 295 5.72 -1.13 -20.87
N LYS A 296 6.35 -2.12 -21.52
CA LYS A 296 5.83 -2.76 -22.74
C LYS A 296 4.79 -3.86 -22.47
N PHE A 297 4.69 -4.36 -21.25
CA PHE A 297 3.82 -5.47 -20.89
C PHE A 297 2.49 -4.96 -20.35
N LYS A 298 1.42 -5.72 -20.56
CA LYS A 298 0.08 -5.40 -20.05
C LYS A 298 -0.04 -5.66 -18.54
N GLY A 299 -1.02 -5.02 -17.93
CA GLY A 299 -1.32 -5.10 -16.50
C GLY A 299 -0.69 -3.99 -15.66
N ALA A 300 -1.05 -3.99 -14.39
CA ALA A 300 -0.64 -3.09 -13.35
C ALA A 300 0.17 -3.84 -12.29
N THR A 301 1.31 -3.30 -11.92
CA THR A 301 2.15 -3.89 -10.87
C THR A 301 1.81 -3.35 -9.51
N HIS A 302 2.34 -3.99 -8.47
CA HIS A 302 2.31 -3.48 -7.10
C HIS A 302 2.50 -1.96 -7.01
N ALA A 303 1.59 -1.29 -6.31
CA ALA A 303 1.52 0.16 -6.10
C ALA A 303 1.10 1.03 -7.31
N ASP A 304 0.87 0.47 -8.51
CA ASP A 304 0.43 1.27 -9.66
C ASP A 304 -0.94 1.94 -9.43
N GLU A 305 -1.84 1.26 -8.72
CA GLU A 305 -3.18 1.74 -8.39
C GLU A 305 -3.15 2.98 -7.48
N LEU A 306 -2.13 3.10 -6.62
CA LEU A 306 -1.98 4.23 -5.70
C LEU A 306 -1.84 5.56 -6.45
N PHE A 307 -1.26 5.56 -7.65
CA PHE A 307 -1.10 6.78 -8.45
C PHE A 307 -2.42 7.29 -9.04
N TYR A 308 -3.49 6.51 -8.97
CA TYR A 308 -4.86 6.91 -9.31
C TYR A 308 -5.68 7.36 -8.10
N LEU A 309 -5.21 7.12 -6.86
CA LEU A 309 -5.80 7.63 -5.62
C LEU A 309 -5.08 8.88 -5.10
N PHE A 310 -3.75 8.91 -5.22
CA PHE A 310 -2.92 9.96 -4.65
C PHE A 310 -2.18 10.72 -5.76
N SER A 311 -2.28 12.06 -5.72
CA SER A 311 -1.58 12.93 -6.65
C SER A 311 -0.07 12.92 -6.39
N THR A 312 0.71 12.98 -7.46
CA THR A 312 2.17 13.14 -7.45
C THR A 312 2.57 14.46 -8.09
N ALA A 313 3.83 14.85 -7.93
CA ALA A 313 4.38 16.11 -8.44
C ALA A 313 4.53 16.19 -9.98
N ILE A 314 3.89 15.33 -10.77
CA ILE A 314 3.94 15.34 -12.25
C ILE A 314 2.54 15.65 -12.83
N PRO A 315 2.14 16.93 -12.94
CA PRO A 315 0.74 17.31 -13.15
C PRO A 315 0.17 16.90 -14.51
N MET A 316 0.99 16.89 -15.58
CA MET A 316 0.49 16.73 -16.95
C MET A 316 -0.17 15.38 -17.24
N ARG A 317 0.21 14.30 -16.55
CA ARG A 317 -0.37 12.97 -16.82
C ARG A 317 -1.75 12.78 -16.19
N TYR A 318 -2.05 13.53 -15.13
CA TYR A 318 -3.35 13.48 -14.46
C TYR A 318 -4.49 13.97 -15.36
N TYR A 319 -4.23 15.01 -16.16
CA TYR A 319 -5.26 15.55 -17.07
C TYR A 319 -5.77 14.52 -18.09
N VAL A 320 -4.90 13.64 -18.59
CA VAL A 320 -5.26 12.61 -19.58
C VAL A 320 -6.02 11.45 -18.93
N GLU A 321 -5.71 11.15 -17.67
CA GLU A 321 -6.24 10.00 -16.92
C GLU A 321 -7.43 10.39 -16.01
N GLN A 322 -7.88 11.65 -16.07
CA GLN A 322 -8.85 12.23 -15.13
C GLN A 322 -10.14 11.41 -15.02
N LYS A 323 -10.69 10.94 -16.15
CA LYS A 323 -11.90 10.11 -16.15
C LYS A 323 -11.76 8.83 -15.34
N PHE A 324 -10.59 8.21 -15.37
CA PHE A 324 -10.34 7.00 -14.59
C PHE A 324 -10.03 7.33 -13.13
N ILE A 325 -9.30 8.42 -12.87
CA ILE A 325 -9.07 8.93 -11.51
C ILE A 325 -10.40 9.24 -10.81
N ASP A 326 -11.32 9.94 -11.47
CA ASP A 326 -12.65 10.27 -10.94
C ASP A 326 -13.42 9.00 -10.60
N LYS A 327 -13.44 8.02 -11.53
CA LYS A 327 -14.05 6.71 -11.30
C LYS A 327 -13.46 6.00 -10.07
N PHE A 328 -12.13 5.93 -10.01
CA PHE A 328 -11.43 5.16 -8.98
C PHE A 328 -11.57 5.83 -7.61
N THR A 329 -11.39 7.14 -7.54
CA THR A 329 -11.59 7.91 -6.30
C THR A 329 -13.05 7.93 -5.84
N GLU A 330 -14.02 7.94 -6.75
CA GLU A 330 -15.46 7.82 -6.42
C GLU A 330 -15.75 6.52 -5.68
N LEU A 331 -15.19 5.37 -6.11
CA LEU A 331 -15.39 4.08 -5.44
C LEU A 331 -14.94 4.11 -3.97
N TRP A 332 -13.74 4.66 -3.71
CA TRP A 332 -13.19 4.75 -2.34
C TRP A 332 -13.92 5.79 -1.50
N ALA A 333 -14.23 6.96 -2.07
CA ALA A 333 -14.94 8.03 -1.38
C ALA A 333 -16.37 7.61 -1.00
N ASN A 334 -17.08 6.95 -1.92
CA ASN A 334 -18.41 6.41 -1.66
C ASN A 334 -18.38 5.36 -0.55
N PHE A 335 -17.41 4.45 -0.58
CA PHE A 335 -17.29 3.45 0.47
C PHE A 335 -17.03 4.09 1.84
N ALA A 336 -16.16 5.10 1.91
CA ALA A 336 -15.92 5.84 3.16
C ALA A 336 -17.18 6.58 3.66
N HIS A 337 -18.00 7.12 2.75
CA HIS A 337 -19.22 7.84 3.09
C HIS A 337 -20.41 6.94 3.44
N TYR A 338 -20.58 5.84 2.72
CA TYR A 338 -21.84 5.07 2.70
C TYR A 338 -21.67 3.60 3.08
N GLY A 339 -20.42 3.11 3.21
CA GLY A 339 -20.14 1.67 3.35
C GLY A 339 -20.40 0.85 2.07
N ASP A 340 -20.68 1.52 0.95
CA ASP A 340 -20.99 0.95 -0.35
C ASP A 340 -20.20 1.73 -1.42
N PRO A 341 -19.34 1.09 -2.24
CA PRO A 341 -18.57 1.78 -3.29
C PRO A 341 -19.45 2.34 -4.42
N THR A 342 -20.65 1.78 -4.60
CA THR A 342 -21.59 2.12 -5.68
C THR A 342 -23.01 2.24 -5.11
N PRO A 343 -23.25 3.25 -4.25
CA PRO A 343 -24.56 3.49 -3.65
C PRO A 343 -25.57 3.85 -4.75
N SER A 344 -26.88 3.85 -4.44
CA SER A 344 -27.95 4.06 -5.43
C SER A 344 -27.86 5.35 -6.27
N LYS A 345 -27.08 6.34 -5.82
CA LYS A 345 -26.84 7.60 -6.54
C LYS A 345 -25.61 7.57 -7.46
N SER A 346 -24.75 6.56 -7.36
CA SER A 346 -23.58 6.43 -8.23
C SER A 346 -24.03 6.07 -9.64
N MET A 347 -23.32 6.63 -10.63
CA MET A 347 -23.53 6.32 -12.04
C MET A 347 -22.71 5.11 -12.50
N LEU A 348 -21.86 4.57 -11.62
CA LEU A 348 -21.04 3.40 -11.91
C LEU A 348 -21.88 2.11 -11.87
N PRO A 349 -21.52 1.09 -12.67
CA PRO A 349 -22.11 -0.23 -12.55
C PRO A 349 -22.09 -0.74 -11.11
N LYS A 350 -23.20 -1.33 -10.66
CA LYS A 350 -23.34 -1.81 -9.29
C LYS A 350 -22.27 -2.84 -8.94
N TRP A 351 -21.48 -2.53 -7.92
CA TRP A 351 -20.56 -3.44 -7.26
C TRP A 351 -21.26 -4.05 -6.06
N GLU A 352 -21.65 -5.31 -6.21
CA GLU A 352 -22.22 -6.09 -5.10
C GLU A 352 -21.11 -6.63 -4.18
N PRO A 353 -21.36 -6.76 -2.87
CA PRO A 353 -20.47 -7.52 -1.99
C PRO A 353 -20.24 -8.94 -2.52
N ALA A 354 -19.05 -9.48 -2.27
CA ALA A 354 -18.70 -10.84 -2.67
C ALA A 354 -19.60 -11.88 -1.97
N ASP A 355 -20.19 -12.77 -2.76
CA ASP A 355 -21.03 -13.86 -2.27
C ASP A 355 -20.14 -14.97 -1.68
N PRO A 356 -20.39 -15.44 -0.43
CA PRO A 356 -19.65 -16.56 0.15
C PRO A 356 -19.76 -17.88 -0.64
N LEU A 357 -20.83 -18.08 -1.41
CA LEU A 357 -21.08 -19.29 -2.21
C LEU A 357 -20.48 -19.22 -3.62
N ASP A 358 -20.43 -18.02 -4.20
CA ASP A 358 -19.83 -17.74 -5.51
C ASP A 358 -19.02 -16.44 -5.46
N PRO A 359 -17.84 -16.45 -4.83
CA PRO A 359 -17.10 -15.22 -4.60
C PRO A 359 -16.53 -14.66 -5.91
N GLN A 360 -16.93 -13.42 -6.22
CA GLN A 360 -16.54 -12.69 -7.42
C GLN A 360 -15.69 -11.47 -7.05
N LEU A 361 -14.70 -11.18 -7.90
CA LEU A 361 -13.90 -9.96 -7.90
C LEU A 361 -14.54 -8.94 -8.84
N LEU A 362 -14.59 -7.67 -8.44
CA LEU A 362 -14.73 -6.58 -9.39
C LEU A 362 -13.39 -6.39 -10.12
N VAL A 363 -13.40 -6.57 -11.43
CA VAL A 363 -12.27 -6.24 -12.29
C VAL A 363 -12.35 -4.76 -12.63
N ILE A 364 -11.39 -4.00 -12.11
CA ILE A 364 -11.29 -2.55 -12.31
C ILE A 364 -10.32 -2.29 -13.46
N ASP A 365 -10.87 -2.03 -14.64
CA ASP A 365 -10.17 -1.60 -15.85
C ASP A 365 -10.92 -0.42 -16.49
N LYS A 366 -10.68 -0.13 -17.77
CA LYS A 366 -11.44 0.83 -18.58
C LYS A 366 -12.94 0.64 -18.42
N GLU A 367 -13.39 -0.61 -18.47
CA GLU A 367 -14.74 -1.03 -18.15
C GLU A 367 -14.72 -1.90 -16.89
N LEU A 368 -15.74 -1.76 -16.05
CA LEU A 368 -15.90 -2.63 -14.89
C LEU A 368 -16.48 -3.97 -15.33
N SER A 369 -15.91 -5.06 -14.84
CA SER A 369 -16.42 -6.41 -15.09
C SER A 369 -16.25 -7.30 -13.85
N LYS A 370 -16.65 -8.57 -13.93
CA LYS A 370 -16.53 -9.53 -12.83
C LYS A 370 -15.67 -10.70 -13.24
N ALA A 371 -14.93 -11.26 -12.28
CA ALA A 371 -14.19 -12.50 -12.45
C ALA A 371 -14.29 -13.37 -11.18
N PRO A 372 -14.34 -14.70 -11.29
CA PRO A 372 -14.35 -15.56 -10.11
C PRO A 372 -13.05 -15.41 -9.30
N VAL A 373 -13.14 -15.45 -7.97
CA VAL A 373 -11.96 -15.38 -7.08
C VAL A 373 -10.98 -16.55 -7.32
N TRP A 374 -11.50 -17.73 -7.69
CA TRP A 374 -10.72 -18.97 -7.83
C TRP A 374 -10.61 -19.47 -9.28
N ASP A 375 -10.45 -18.59 -10.28
CA ASP A 375 -10.33 -19.03 -11.69
C ASP A 375 -8.93 -19.50 -12.10
N ASP A 376 -7.87 -18.98 -11.47
CA ASP A 376 -6.47 -19.22 -11.86
C ASP A 376 -5.91 -20.56 -11.31
N GLU A 377 -5.41 -21.42 -12.20
CA GLU A 377 -4.83 -22.72 -11.85
C GLU A 377 -3.58 -22.62 -10.95
N HIS A 378 -2.78 -21.56 -11.09
CA HIS A 378 -1.63 -21.32 -10.23
C HIS A 378 -2.07 -21.04 -8.79
N ILE A 379 -3.14 -20.24 -8.63
CA ILE A 379 -3.70 -19.91 -7.32
C ILE A 379 -4.31 -21.13 -6.67
N LYS A 380 -4.98 -22.01 -7.44
CA LYS A 380 -5.45 -23.31 -6.95
C LYS A 380 -4.29 -24.18 -6.47
N PHE A 381 -3.20 -24.25 -7.23
CA PHE A 381 -2.00 -24.98 -6.82
C PHE A 381 -1.39 -24.44 -5.52
N TRP A 382 -1.33 -23.12 -5.36
CA TRP A 382 -0.91 -22.51 -4.09
C TRP A 382 -1.84 -22.90 -2.95
N ASN A 383 -3.16 -22.87 -3.17
CA ASN A 383 -4.12 -23.26 -2.15
C ASN A 383 -3.93 -24.70 -1.68
N GLU A 384 -3.74 -25.64 -2.60
CA GLU A 384 -3.42 -27.03 -2.27
C GLU A 384 -2.09 -27.17 -1.52
N THR A 385 -1.08 -26.41 -1.92
CA THR A 385 0.25 -26.42 -1.29
C THR A 385 0.16 -25.96 0.16
N TYR A 386 -0.50 -24.83 0.42
CA TYR A 386 -0.69 -24.32 1.78
C TYR A 386 -1.64 -25.19 2.60
N PHE A 387 -2.66 -25.81 1.99
CA PHE A 387 -3.51 -26.76 2.70
C PHE A 387 -2.70 -27.91 3.32
N LYS A 388 -1.69 -28.40 2.59
CA LYS A 388 -0.84 -29.51 3.04
C LYS A 388 0.25 -29.09 4.01
N TYR A 389 0.90 -27.97 3.72
CA TYR A 389 2.22 -27.68 4.30
C TYR A 389 2.29 -26.37 5.10
N ARG A 390 1.18 -25.63 5.27
CA ARG A 390 1.19 -24.39 6.06
C ARG A 390 1.66 -24.66 7.49
N ARG A 391 2.56 -23.81 7.99
CA ARG A 391 2.98 -23.82 9.39
C ARG A 391 1.78 -23.62 10.32
N LYS A 392 1.62 -24.50 11.30
CA LYS A 392 0.47 -24.49 12.24
C LYS A 392 0.71 -23.64 13.50
N THR A 393 1.96 -23.48 13.90
CA THR A 393 2.38 -22.83 15.15
C THR A 393 3.59 -21.93 14.92
#